data_AF-A0A815VRZ2-F1
#
_entry.id   AF-A0A815VRZ2-F1
#
_cell.length_a   1.000
_cell.length_b   1.000
_cell.length_c   1.000
_cell.angle_alpha   90.00
_cell.angle_beta   90.00
_cell.angle_gamma   90.00
#
_symmetry.space_group_name_H-M   'P 1'
#
loop_
_entity.id
_entity.type
_entity.pdbx_description
1 polymer ?
#
loop_
_entity_poly.entity_id
_entity_poly.type
_entity_poly.pdbx_seq_one_letter_code
_entity_poly.pdbx_strand_id
1 'polypeptide(L)' 'METSNNYNINILDLPDEILFAIFNKLNMIDVFYSLVDVNKRFNRLILDPFYIHNLDLTVKHSLLQRVSPL' A
#
# COMPACT_ATOMS: atom_id res chain seq x y z
N MET A 1 -32.38 21.22 12.89
CA MET A 1 -31.62 20.88 11.67
C MET A 1 -30.22 20.51 12.11
N GLU A 2 -29.92 19.22 12.23
CA GLU A 2 -28.57 18.76 12.50
C GLU A 2 -27.73 18.97 11.23
N THR A 3 -26.77 19.89 11.31
CA THR A 3 -25.74 20.03 10.27
C THR A 3 -24.76 18.87 10.45
N SER A 4 -24.92 17.82 9.65
CA SER A 4 -23.91 16.77 9.53
C SER A 4 -22.63 17.41 9.01
N ASN A 5 -21.72 17.77 9.92
CA ASN A 5 -20.38 18.20 9.58
C ASN A 5 -19.67 16.99 8.96
N ASN A 6 -19.71 16.88 7.63
CA ASN A 6 -18.87 15.97 6.88
C ASN A 6 -17.42 16.46 7.02
N TYR A 7 -16.76 16.05 8.10
CA TYR A 7 -15.31 16.19 8.24
C TYR A 7 -14.66 15.25 7.22
N ASN A 8 -14.49 15.75 6.00
CA ASN A 8 -13.79 15.03 4.95
C ASN A 8 -12.29 15.22 5.20
N ILE A 9 -11.66 14.22 5.81
CA ILE A 9 -10.21 14.23 6.05
C ILE A 9 -9.53 13.78 4.76
N ASN A 10 -8.70 14.64 4.19
CA ASN A 10 -7.90 14.24 3.05
C ASN A 10 -6.74 13.37 3.54
N ILE A 11 -6.50 12.24 2.87
CA ILE A 11 -5.35 11.37 3.16
C ILE A 11 -4.02 12.14 3.06
N LEU A 12 -3.96 13.19 2.23
CA LEU A 12 -2.79 14.05 2.09
C LEU A 12 -2.55 14.97 3.30
N ASP A 13 -3.55 15.15 4.17
CA ASP A 13 -3.41 15.94 5.39
C ASP A 13 -2.78 15.11 6.53
N LEU A 14 -2.70 13.78 6.37
CA LEU A 14 -2.07 12.91 7.35
C LEU A 14 -0.54 13.10 7.33
N PRO A 15 0.15 13.02 8.48
CA PRO A 15 1.60 13.04 8.55
C PRO A 15 2.22 11.75 8.00
N ASP A 16 3.51 11.80 7.62
CA ASP A 16 4.21 10.70 6.94
C ASP A 16 4.20 9.41 7.77
N GLU A 17 4.35 9.52 9.09
CA GLU A 17 4.36 8.39 10.03
C GLU A 17 3.03 7.62 10.04
N ILE A 18 1.92 8.35 9.91
CA ILE A 18 0.58 7.74 9.87
C ILE A 18 0.36 7.08 8.50
N LEU A 19 0.81 7.72 7.42
CA LEU A 19 0.77 7.11 6.09
C LEU A 19 1.60 5.82 6.03
N PHE A 20 2.80 5.82 6.60
CA PHE A 20 3.63 4.62 6.72
C PHE A 20 2.94 3.53 7.53
N ALA A 21 2.32 3.89 8.67
CA ALA A 21 1.59 2.93 9.49
C ALA A 21 0.42 2.28 8.71
N ILE A 22 -0.27 3.05 7.87
CA ILE A 22 -1.33 2.55 6.98
C ILE A 22 -0.73 1.62 5.91
N PHE A 23 0.28 2.08 5.18
CA PHE A 23 0.89 1.29 4.09
C PHE A 23 1.46 -0.03 4.60
N ASN A 24 2.09 -0.04 5.78
CA ASN A 24 2.62 -1.25 6.42
C ASN A 24 1.57 -2.30 6.79
N LYS A 25 0.28 -1.93 6.82
CA LYS A 25 -0.83 -2.87 7.06
C LYS A 25 -1.42 -3.42 5.77
N LEU A 26 -1.03 -2.88 4.62
CA LEU A 26 -1.50 -3.31 3.31
C LEU A 26 -0.50 -4.26 2.67
N ASN A 27 -0.94 -4.97 1.64
CA ASN A 27 -0.03 -5.76 0.82
C ASN A 27 0.94 -4.80 0.11
N MET A 28 2.23 -5.01 0.33
CA MET A 28 3.26 -4.12 -0.21
C MET A 28 3.25 -4.08 -1.74
N ILE A 29 3.05 -5.20 -2.43
CA ILE A 29 2.99 -5.27 -3.89
C ILE A 29 1.79 -4.46 -4.41
N ASP A 30 0.61 -4.65 -3.79
CA ASP A 30 -0.59 -3.91 -4.17
C ASP A 30 -0.42 -2.39 -3.96
N VAL A 31 0.19 -2.00 -2.84
CA VAL A 31 0.54 -0.59 -2.55
C VAL A 31 1.50 -0.04 -3.61
N PHE A 32 2.54 -0.79 -3.94
CA PHE A 32 3.51 -0.38 -4.94
C PHE A 32 2.86 -0.13 -6.29
N TYR A 33 2.11 -1.11 -6.81
CA TYR A 33 1.44 -0.96 -8.11
C TYR A 33 0.36 0.12 -8.11
N SER A 34 -0.36 0.30 -6.98
CA SER A 34 -1.49 1.24 -6.93
C SER A 34 -1.09 2.69 -6.69
N LEU A 35 0.04 2.92 -6.01
CA LEU A 35 0.44 4.27 -5.59
C LEU A 35 1.61 4.85 -6.38
N VAL A 36 2.32 4.04 -7.17
CA VAL A 36 3.38 4.56 -8.04
C VAL A 36 2.81 5.59 -9.01
N ASP A 37 3.47 6.73 -9.08
CA ASP A 37 3.15 7.88 -9.93
C ASP A 37 1.79 8.55 -9.68
N VAL A 38 1.04 8.11 -8.67
CA VAL A 38 -0.20 8.78 -8.24
C VAL A 38 0.11 10.11 -7.55
N ASN A 39 1.14 10.13 -6.69
CA ASN A 39 1.53 11.32 -5.96
C ASN A 39 3.01 11.30 -5.61
N LYS A 40 3.71 12.43 -5.79
CA LYS A 40 5.14 12.55 -5.51
C LYS A 40 5.50 12.21 -4.05
N ARG A 41 4.64 12.58 -3.10
CA ARG A 41 4.82 12.25 -1.67
C ARG A 41 4.69 10.74 -1.46
N PHE A 42 3.69 10.11 -2.06
CA PHE A 42 3.52 8.65 -1.96
C PHE A 42 4.68 7.91 -2.61
N ASN A 43 5.17 8.35 -3.78
CA ASN A 43 6.36 7.80 -4.41
C ASN A 43 7.56 7.83 -3.46
N ARG A 44 7.79 8.96 -2.77
CA ARG A 44 8.87 9.06 -1.78
C ARG A 44 8.69 8.06 -0.63
N LEU A 45 7.47 7.91 -0.12
CA LEU A 45 7.18 7.03 1.01
C LEU A 45 7.28 5.55 0.64
N ILE A 46 6.67 5.12 -0.46
CA ILE A 46 6.72 3.70 -0.86
C ILE A 46 8.12 3.29 -1.30
N LEU A 47 8.94 4.22 -1.81
CA LEU A 47 10.33 3.96 -2.18
C LEU A 47 11.32 4.11 -1.01
N ASP A 48 10.83 4.48 0.18
CA ASP A 48 11.69 4.63 1.35
C ASP A 48 12.26 3.25 1.75
N PRO A 49 13.58 3.12 1.98
CA PRO A 49 14.19 1.88 2.44
C PRO A 49 13.54 1.34 3.74
N PHE A 50 13.07 2.22 4.61
CA PHE A 50 12.33 1.85 5.82
C PHE A 50 11.00 1.18 5.50
N TYR A 51 10.39 1.45 4.35
CA TYR A 51 9.22 0.70 3.90
C TYR A 51 9.63 -0.60 3.21
N ILE A 52 10.55 -0.55 2.24
CA ILE A 52 10.89 -1.67 1.36
C ILE A 52 11.53 -2.89 2.07
N HIS A 53 12.06 -2.74 3.27
CA HIS A 53 12.82 -3.81 3.94
C HIS A 53 12.06 -5.15 4.14
N ASN A 54 10.73 -5.17 4.04
CA ASN A 54 9.89 -6.37 4.16
C ASN A 54 9.30 -6.87 2.83
N LEU A 55 9.88 -6.46 1.69
CA LEU A 55 9.41 -6.89 0.39
C LEU A 55 9.69 -8.39 0.17
N ASP A 56 8.64 -9.20 0.27
CA ASP A 56 8.68 -10.61 -0.09
C ASP A 56 8.30 -10.77 -1.58
N LEU A 57 9.32 -11.00 -2.42
CA LEU A 57 9.17 -11.29 -3.84
C LEU A 57 9.01 -12.78 -4.13
N THR A 58 8.87 -13.62 -3.11
CA THR A 58 8.68 -15.05 -3.34
C THR A 58 7.27 -15.33 -3.88
N VAL A 59 7.22 -15.87 -5.09
CA VAL A 59 5.99 -16.44 -5.61
C VAL A 59 5.71 -17.70 -4.80
N LYS A 60 4.59 -17.75 -4.06
CA LYS A 60 4.10 -19.00 -3.45
C LYS A 60 3.75 -19.98 -4.58
N HIS A 61 4.73 -20.78 -4.99
CA HIS A 61 4.65 -21.76 -6.07
C HIS A 61 3.61 -22.87 -5.80
N SER A 62 3.01 -22.90 -4.61
CA SER A 62 2.03 -23.88 -4.16
C SER A 62 0.66 -23.80 -4.87
N LEU A 63 0.39 -22.77 -5.69
CA LEU A 63 -0.85 -22.70 -6.48
C LEU A 63 -0.69 -23.22 -7.92
N LEU A 64 0.54 -23.41 -8.42
CA LEU A 64 0.79 -23.85 -9.79
C LEU A 64 0.91 -25.38 -9.95
N GLN A 65 0.95 -26.15 -8.85
CA GLN A 65 1.01 -27.62 -8.91
C GLN A 65 -0.37 -28.31 -9.07
N ARG A 66 -1.48 -27.56 -9.12
CA ARG A 66 -2.83 -28.13 -9.25
C ARG A 66 -3.32 -28.36 -10.69
N VAL A 67 -2.48 -28.06 -11.68
CA VAL A 67 -2.75 -28.34 -13.11
C VAL A 67 -1.65 -29.24 -13.66
N SER A 68 -1.68 -30.52 -13.27
CA SER A 68 -1.03 -31.57 -14.04
C SER A 68 -1.85 -31.79 -15.33
N PRO A 69 -1.25 -31.79 -16.53
CA PRO A 69 -1.96 -32.17 -17.74
C PRO A 69 -2.16 -33.69 -17.78
N LEU A 70 -3.35 -34.11 -18.20
CA LEU A 70 -3.67 -35.49 -18.62
C LEU A 70 -2.99 -35.81 -19.94
#